data_AF-A0A117LPQ2-F1
#
_entry.id   AF-A0A117LPQ2-F1
#
_cell.length_a   1.000
_cell.length_b   1.000
_cell.length_c   1.000
_cell.angle_alpha   90.00
_cell.angle_beta   90.00
_cell.angle_gamma   90.00
#
_symmetry.space_group_name_H-M   'P 1'
#
loop_
_entity.id
_entity.type
_entity.pdbx_description
1 polymer ?
#
loop_
_entity_poly.entity_id
_entity_poly.type
_entity_poly.pdbx_seq_one_letter_code
_entity_poly.pdbx_strand_id
1 'polypeptide(L)'
;MIAIPGDTPASTISGIIADEAAIGMINNKTTAVRLIPVIGKDVGDTVEFGGLLGHAPVQRVNRFCCADFINRGGRIPAPIHSFKN
;
A
#
# COMPACT_ATOMS: atom_id res chain seq x y z
N MET A 1 -1.83 8.61 -6.02
CA MET A 1 -1.76 7.40 -6.87
C MET A 1 -0.30 7.03 -6.94
N ILE A 2 0.07 5.80 -6.61
CA ILE A 2 1.47 5.37 -6.56
C ILE A 2 1.62 4.19 -7.50
N ALA A 3 2.45 4.35 -8.53
CA ALA A 3 2.77 3.27 -9.47
C ALA A 3 3.84 2.35 -8.87
N ILE A 4 3.59 1.04 -8.91
CA ILE A 4 4.48 -0.01 -8.41
C ILE A 4 4.72 -1.07 -9.49
N PRO A 5 5.80 -1.87 -9.41
CA PRO A 5 6.07 -2.94 -10.36
C PRO A 5 4.89 -3.89 -10.50
N GLY A 6 4.56 -4.26 -11.73
CA GLY A 6 3.40 -5.09 -12.02
C GLY A 6 3.47 -6.51 -11.45
N ASP A 7 4.67 -6.98 -11.11
CA ASP A 7 4.93 -8.27 -10.48
C ASP A 7 4.85 -8.22 -8.94
N THR A 8 4.50 -7.06 -8.35
CA THR A 8 4.34 -6.94 -6.89
C THR A 8 3.25 -7.91 -6.42
N PRO A 9 3.55 -8.85 -5.51
CA PRO A 9 2.59 -9.86 -5.10
C PRO A 9 1.45 -9.25 -4.28
N ALA A 10 0.26 -9.85 -4.38
CA ALA A 10 -0.93 -9.38 -3.67
C ALA A 10 -0.71 -9.28 -2.15
N SER A 11 0.07 -10.20 -1.57
CA SER A 11 0.43 -10.15 -0.15
C SER A 11 1.18 -8.88 0.23
N THR A 12 2.09 -8.40 -0.62
CA THR A 12 2.83 -7.16 -0.37
C THR A 12 1.94 -5.94 -0.54
N ILE A 13 1.04 -5.93 -1.53
CA ILE A 13 0.03 -4.88 -1.68
C ILE A 13 -0.86 -4.81 -0.43
N SER A 14 -1.34 -5.95 0.06
CA SER A 14 -2.11 -6.03 1.31
C SER A 14 -1.31 -5.55 2.53
N GLY A 15 -0.01 -5.83 2.58
CA GLY A 15 0.90 -5.31 3.61
C GLY A 15 0.94 -3.79 3.62
N ILE A 16 1.14 -3.16 2.46
CA ILE A 16 1.15 -1.69 2.34
C ILE A 16 -0.20 -1.09 2.77
N ILE A 17 -1.31 -1.73 2.41
CA ILE A 17 -2.65 -1.29 2.84
C ILE A 17 -2.80 -1.41 4.36
N ALA A 18 -2.31 -2.51 4.96
CA ALA A 18 -2.37 -2.72 6.40
C ALA A 18 -1.56 -1.66 7.17
N ASP A 19 -0.37 -1.28 6.68
CA ASP A 19 0.45 -0.23 7.27
C ASP A 19 -0.27 1.13 7.27
N GLU A 20 -0.81 1.54 6.12
CA GLU A 20 -1.51 2.83 6.00
C GLU A 20 -2.81 2.87 6.81
N ALA A 21 -3.53 1.73 6.87
CA ALA A 21 -4.71 1.59 7.71
C ALA A 21 -4.35 1.66 9.20
N ALA A 22 -3.23 1.07 9.63
CA ALA A 22 -2.76 1.15 11.01
C ALA A 22 -2.40 2.58 11.41
N ILE A 23 -1.72 3.33 10.53
CA ILE A 23 -1.42 4.76 10.72
C ILE A 23 -2.71 5.56 10.90
N GLY A 24 -3.72 5.35 10.05
CA GLY A 24 -5.00 6.04 10.15
C GLY A 24 -5.75 5.69 11.43
N MET A 25 -5.83 4.39 11.73
CA MET A 25 -6.52 3.83 12.90
C MET A 25 -5.93 4.33 14.23
N ILE A 26 -4.60 4.35 14.39
CA ILE A 26 -3.99 4.76 15.65
C ILE A 26 -4.05 6.29 15.87
N ASN A 27 -3.93 7.05 14.78
CA ASN A 27 -3.83 8.52 14.83
C ASN A 27 -5.17 9.25 14.62
N ASN A 28 -6.29 8.54 14.51
CA ASN A 28 -7.59 9.15 14.17
C ASN A 28 -7.53 9.99 12.88
N LYS A 29 -6.81 9.52 11.86
CA LYS A 29 -6.68 10.20 10.58
C LYS A 29 -7.33 9.39 9.47
N THR A 30 -8.00 10.09 8.57
CA THR A 30 -8.45 9.49 7.32
C THR A 30 -7.25 9.29 6.41
N THR A 31 -6.85 8.04 6.25
CA THR A 31 -5.80 7.63 5.32
C THR A 31 -6.41 6.88 4.13
N ALA A 32 -5.68 6.86 3.02
CA ALA A 32 -6.14 6.19 1.80
C ALA A 32 -4.94 5.67 1.01
N VAL A 33 -5.08 4.46 0.48
CA VAL A 33 -4.10 3.85 -0.42
C VAL A 33 -4.67 3.80 -1.83
N ARG A 34 -3.89 4.30 -2.79
CA ARG A 34 -4.17 4.11 -4.22
C ARG A 34 -2.90 3.66 -4.92
N LEU A 35 -2.67 2.35 -4.90
CA LEU A 35 -1.58 1.67 -5.59
C LEU A 35 -2.01 1.24 -6.99
N ILE A 36 -1.07 1.31 -7.93
CA ILE A 36 -1.27 0.92 -9.32
C ILE A 36 -0.13 -0.02 -9.71
N PRO A 37 -0.33 -1.35 -9.68
CA PRO A 37 0.61 -2.30 -10.26
C PRO A 37 0.63 -2.12 -11.78
N VAL A 38 1.76 -1.69 -12.33
CA VAL A 38 1.89 -1.43 -13.76
C VAL A 38 2.49 -2.66 -14.45
N ILE A 39 1.63 -3.46 -15.07
CA ILE A 39 2.03 -4.69 -15.75
C ILE A 39 3.02 -4.40 -16.88
N GLY A 40 4.12 -5.16 -16.92
CA GLY A 40 5.15 -5.03 -17.95
C GLY A 40 6.10 -3.83 -17.76
N LYS A 41 6.05 -3.13 -16.62
CA LYS A 41 6.99 -2.06 -16.26
C LYS A 41 7.73 -2.38 -14.96
N ASP A 42 8.97 -1.91 -14.89
CA ASP A 42 9.85 -2.09 -13.74
C ASP A 42 10.22 -0.73 -13.11
N VAL A 43 10.94 -0.76 -11.99
CA VAL A 43 11.38 0.40 -11.22
C VAL A 43 12.15 1.38 -12.10
N GLY A 44 11.71 2.64 -12.09
CA GLY A 44 12.32 3.71 -12.89
C GLY A 44 11.62 3.96 -14.22
N ASP A 45 10.77 3.04 -14.70
CA ASP A 45 9.87 3.33 -15.81
C ASP A 45 8.81 4.37 -15.40
N THR A 46 8.23 5.06 -16.39
CA THR A 46 7.12 5.99 -16.16
C THR A 46 5.86 5.47 -16.82
N VAL A 47 4.73 5.54 -16.13
CA VAL A 47 3.40 5.25 -16.68
C VAL A 47 2.65 6.54 -16.97
N GLU A 48 2.09 6.64 -18.19
CA GLU A 48 1.23 7.72 -18.65
C GLU A 48 -0.22 7.23 -18.57
N PHE A 49 -1.04 7.87 -17.73
CA PHE A 49 -2.47 7.57 -17.61
C PHE A 49 -3.31 8.44 -18.54
N GLY A 50 -2.71 9.47 -19.14
CA GLY A 50 -3.33 10.37 -20.11
C GLY A 50 -4.23 11.45 -19.49
N GLY A 51 -4.44 12.52 -20.26
CA GLY A 51 -5.38 13.59 -19.94
C GLY A 51 -5.20 14.17 -18.53
N LEU A 52 -6.28 14.17 -17.75
CA LEU A 52 -6.32 14.69 -16.37
C LEU A 52 -5.70 13.75 -15.33
N LEU A 53 -5.41 12.50 -15.68
CA LEU A 53 -4.88 11.49 -14.75
C LEU A 53 -3.35 11.56 -14.61
N GLY A 54 -2.68 12.27 -15.53
CA GLY A 54 -1.24 12.55 -15.48
C GLY A 54 -0.36 11.31 -15.69
N HIS A 55 0.86 11.37 -15.14
CA HIS A 55 1.84 10.30 -15.18
C HIS A 55 2.44 10.02 -13.80
N ALA A 56 3.04 8.85 -13.63
CA ALA A 56 3.75 8.50 -12.40
C ALA A 56 4.98 7.61 -12.69
N PRO A 57 6.11 7.83 -12.02
CA PRO A 57 7.23 6.89 -12.06
C PRO A 57 6.89 5.62 -11.25
N VAL A 58 7.31 4.46 -11.74
CA VAL A 58 7.20 3.17 -11.05
C VAL A 58 8.23 3.14 -9.92
N GLN A 59 7.73 3.06 -8.68
CA GLN A 59 8.55 3.15 -7.48
C GLN A 59 8.93 1.76 -6.96
N ARG A 60 10.14 1.64 -6.40
CA ARG A 60 10.60 0.39 -5.80
C ARG A 60 9.73 -0.02 -4.62
N VAL A 61 9.33 -1.30 -4.59
CA VAL A 61 8.67 -1.93 -3.43
C VAL A 61 9.66 -2.88 -2.73
N ASN A 62 9.53 -3.02 -1.41
CA ASN A 62 10.32 -3.96 -0.64
C ASN A 62 10.04 -5.41 -1.08
N ARG A 63 11.10 -6.23 -1.20
CA ARG A 63 11.03 -7.63 -1.65
C ARG A 63 10.83 -8.63 -0.51
N PHE A 64 10.89 -8.20 0.75
CA PHE A 64 10.57 -9.07 1.88
C PHE A 64 9.09 -9.47 1.85
N CYS A 65 8.83 -10.73 2.22
CA CYS A 65 7.50 -11.33 2.09
C CYS A 65 6.56 -10.87 3.20
N CYS A 66 5.33 -10.49 2.83
CA CYS A 66 4.24 -10.19 3.77
C CYS A 66 3.23 -11.34 3.94
N ALA A 67 3.45 -12.49 3.28
CA ALA A 67 2.44 -13.56 3.18
C ALA A 67 2.05 -14.14 4.54
N ASP A 68 3.01 -14.42 5.43
CA ASP A 68 2.73 -15.00 6.75
C ASP A 68 1.82 -14.10 7.59
N PHE A 69 2.06 -12.78 7.54
CA PHE A 69 1.27 -11.82 8.29
C PHE A 69 -0.14 -11.67 7.71
N ILE A 70 -0.25 -11.50 6.39
CA ILE A 70 -1.53 -11.25 5.71
C ILE A 70 -2.43 -12.49 5.74
N ASN A 71 -1.86 -13.69 5.57
CA ASN A 71 -2.63 -14.93 5.60
C ASN A 71 -3.11 -15.32 7.01
N ARG A 72 -2.65 -14.65 8.06
CA ARG A 72 -3.17 -14.86 9.43
C ARG A 72 -4.67 -14.55 9.52
N GLY A 73 -5.17 -13.63 8.69
CA GLY A 73 -6.58 -13.25 8.65
C GLY A 73 -7.12 -12.75 10.00
N GLY A 74 -8.44 -12.74 10.14
CA GLY A 74 -9.12 -12.31 11.36
C GLY A 74 -9.35 -10.80 11.43
N ARG A 75 -9.33 -10.24 12.65
CA ARG A 75 -9.67 -8.84 12.93
C ARG A 75 -8.62 -8.20 13.83
N ILE A 76 -8.08 -7.06 13.40
CA ILE A 76 -7.27 -6.19 14.26
C ILE A 76 -8.25 -5.43 15.19
N PRO A 77 -8.13 -5.56 16.52
CA PRO A 77 -9.03 -4.89 17.45
C PRO A 77 -8.82 -3.38 17.46
N ALA A 78 -9.81 -2.65 17.97
CA ALA A 78 -9.72 -1.20 18.11
C ALA A 78 -8.56 -0.82 19.08
N PRO A 79 -7.87 0.31 18.82
CA PRO A 79 -6.79 0.75 19.69
C PRO A 79 -7.33 1.23 21.05
N ILE A 80 -6.51 1.13 22.09
CA ILE A 80 -6.85 1.65 23.42
C ILE A 80 -6.78 3.18 23.37
N HIS A 81 -7.91 3.83 23.58
CA HIS A 81 -8.00 5.29 23.54
C HIS A 81 -7.57 5.94 24.86
N SER A 82 -7.58 5.20 25.98
CA SER A 82 -7.24 5.70 27.32
C SER A 82 -5.74 5.97 27.53
N PHE A 83 -4.86 5.49 26.66
CA PHE A 83 -3.41 5.74 26.72
C PHE A 83 -2.98 6.93 25.86
N LYS A 84 -3.88 7.90 25.65
CA LYS A 84 -3.59 9.18 25.01
C LYS A 84 -3.52 10.21 26.16
N ASN A 85 -2.30 10.56 26.58
CA ASN A 85 -2.08 11.66 27.56
C ASN A 85 -2.51 13.00 26.98
#